data_AF-A0A6C0BCG3-F1
#
_entry.id   AF-A0A6C0BCG3-F1
#
_cell.length_a   1.000
_cell.length_b   1.000
_cell.length_c   1.000
_cell.angle_alpha   90.00
_cell.angle_beta   90.00
_cell.angle_gamma   90.00
#
_symmetry.space_group_name_H-M   'P 1'
#
loop_
_entity.id
_entity.type
_entity.pdbx_description
1 polymer ?
#
loop_
_entity_poly.entity_id
_entity_poly.type
_entity_poly.pdbx_seq_one_letter_code
_entity_poly.pdbx_strand_id
1 'polypeptide(L)'
;MASTIEELRATVLDLKTKLAEAEKELAQMELARPDRPFLDTEMEAMVIALETRTAYKWHWKKVIKDGLLENVTNILEECYYYLIDADSGLDIVAVKAETGEMGSRQWQLFVLKVIQYLRSQGSFHNERTWDFDTFEDTAGGCDEVTQDAAIYLIEHPEWQAK
;
A
#
# COMPACT_ATOMS: atom_id res chain seq x y z
N MET A 1 52.67 23.19 -9.78
CA MET A 1 51.42 22.68 -10.41
C MET A 1 50.96 21.33 -9.84
N ALA A 2 51.83 20.42 -9.39
CA ALA A 2 51.40 19.14 -8.80
C ALA A 2 50.65 19.28 -7.46
N SER A 3 51.09 20.17 -6.55
CA SER A 3 50.45 20.45 -5.24
C SER A 3 48.95 20.74 -5.34
N THR A 4 48.59 21.60 -6.29
CA THR A 4 47.20 22.06 -6.47
C THR A 4 46.28 20.94 -6.96
N ILE A 5 46.79 19.97 -7.72
CA ILE A 5 46.00 18.83 -8.20
C ILE A 5 45.74 17.83 -7.07
N GLU A 6 46.71 17.61 -6.18
CA GLU A 6 46.54 16.72 -5.02
C GLU A 6 45.59 17.32 -3.98
N GLU A 7 45.71 18.62 -3.70
CA GLU A 7 44.77 19.35 -2.83
C GLU A 7 43.33 19.30 -3.37
N LEU A 8 43.14 19.47 -4.69
CA LEU A 8 41.83 19.34 -5.32
C LEU A 8 41.29 17.91 -5.23
N ARG A 9 42.14 16.87 -5.39
CA ARG A 9 41.71 15.47 -5.23
C ARG A 9 41.27 15.16 -3.81
N ALA A 10 42.01 15.64 -2.81
CA ALA A 10 41.64 15.51 -1.40
C ALA A 10 40.31 16.22 -1.12
N THR A 11 40.13 17.42 -1.67
CA THR A 11 38.87 18.18 -1.56
C THR A 11 37.69 17.43 -2.19
N VAL A 12 37.86 16.84 -3.39
CA VAL A 12 36.81 16.05 -4.04
C VAL A 12 36.44 14.81 -3.20
N LEU A 13 37.43 14.16 -2.59
CA LEU A 13 37.18 13.01 -1.72
C LEU A 13 36.39 13.39 -0.45
N ASP A 14 36.77 14.50 0.18
CA ASP A 14 36.05 15.06 1.33
C ASP A 14 34.60 15.42 0.97
N LEU A 15 34.38 16.10 -0.15
CA LEU A 15 33.03 16.46 -0.62
C LEU A 15 32.17 15.24 -0.92
N LYS A 16 32.73 14.17 -1.51
CA LYS A 16 32.00 12.91 -1.73
C LYS A 16 31.59 12.25 -0.42
N THR A 17 32.45 12.32 0.59
CA THR A 17 32.17 11.75 1.91
C THR A 17 31.02 12.52 2.57
N LYS A 18 31.09 13.86 2.57
CA LYS A 18 30.03 14.74 3.08
C LYS A 18 28.71 14.56 2.35
N LEU A 19 28.75 14.35 1.03
CA LEU A 19 27.54 14.06 0.25
C LEU A 19 26.88 12.76 0.71
N ALA A 20 27.66 11.67 0.85
CA ALA A 20 27.15 10.39 1.31
C ALA A 20 26.57 10.47 2.74
N GLU A 21 27.19 11.26 3.62
CA GLU A 21 26.67 11.53 4.96
C GLU A 21 25.35 12.30 4.92
N ALA A 22 25.26 13.36 4.10
CA ALA A 22 24.06 14.15 3.93
C ALA A 22 22.91 13.34 3.30
N GLU A 23 23.19 12.48 2.32
CA GLU A 23 22.20 11.57 1.72
C GLU A 23 21.66 10.58 2.75
N LYS A 24 22.53 10.06 3.61
CA LYS A 24 22.12 9.17 4.71
C LYS A 24 21.25 9.90 5.73
N GLU A 25 21.61 11.12 6.10
CA GLU A 25 20.82 11.94 7.03
C GLU A 25 19.46 12.30 6.43
N LEU A 26 19.42 12.67 5.15
CA LEU A 26 18.19 12.94 4.42
C LEU A 26 17.26 11.71 4.42
N ALA A 27 17.79 10.53 4.09
CA ALA A 27 17.01 9.29 4.10
C ALA A 27 16.45 8.96 5.50
N GLN A 28 17.22 9.23 6.56
CA GLN A 28 16.74 9.04 7.94
C GLN A 28 15.65 10.04 8.30
N MET A 29 15.79 11.31 7.90
CA MET A 29 14.77 12.33 8.12
C MET A 29 13.48 11.99 7.38
N GLU A 30 13.57 11.54 6.13
CA GLU A 30 12.43 11.08 5.34
C GLU A 30 11.72 9.88 6.00
N LEU A 31 12.47 8.91 6.51
CA LEU A 31 11.93 7.77 7.25
C LEU A 31 11.28 8.16 8.59
N ALA A 32 11.76 9.23 9.22
CA ALA A 32 11.24 9.74 10.48
C ALA A 32 9.99 10.62 10.31
N ARG A 33 9.64 11.01 9.07
CA ARG A 33 8.44 11.79 8.82
C ARG A 33 7.19 11.00 9.23
N PRO A 34 6.29 11.57 10.04
CA PRO A 34 5.09 10.87 10.48
C PRO A 34 4.11 10.63 9.34
N ASP A 35 4.15 11.41 8.27
CA ASP A 35 3.24 11.37 7.12
C ASP A 35 3.78 10.60 5.91
N ARG A 36 4.99 10.01 6.02
CA ARG A 36 5.56 9.26 4.89
C ARG A 36 4.67 8.09 4.50
N PRO A 37 4.68 7.70 3.21
CA PRO A 37 4.17 6.41 2.80
C PRO A 37 4.84 5.28 3.60
N PHE A 38 4.06 4.26 3.92
CA PHE A 38 4.55 3.02 4.47
C PHE A 38 5.47 2.33 3.46
N LEU A 39 6.46 1.62 3.98
CA LEU A 39 7.22 0.64 3.22
C LEU A 39 6.34 -0.59 2.97
N ASP A 40 6.61 -1.33 1.91
CA ASP A 40 5.87 -2.56 1.58
C ASP A 40 5.87 -3.55 2.75
N THR A 41 7.02 -3.73 3.40
CA THR A 41 7.14 -4.59 4.60
C THR A 41 6.29 -4.13 5.78
N GLU A 42 6.02 -2.83 5.91
CA GLU A 42 5.14 -2.29 6.96
C GLU A 42 3.67 -2.59 6.61
N MET A 43 3.27 -2.40 5.36
CA MET A 43 1.93 -2.76 4.88
C MET A 43 1.68 -4.27 5.00
N GLU A 44 2.60 -5.11 4.54
CA GLU A 44 2.51 -6.56 4.67
C GLU A 44 2.31 -6.98 6.14
N ALA A 45 3.09 -6.40 7.06
CA ALA A 45 2.96 -6.69 8.49
C ALA A 45 1.57 -6.31 9.02
N MET A 46 1.01 -5.18 8.57
CA MET A 46 -0.34 -4.75 8.93
C MET A 46 -1.40 -5.71 8.38
N VAL A 47 -1.29 -6.13 7.11
CA VAL A 47 -2.23 -7.08 6.50
C VAL A 47 -2.15 -8.44 7.19
N ILE A 48 -0.94 -8.95 7.50
CA ILE A 48 -0.76 -10.21 8.24
C ILE A 48 -1.48 -10.14 9.60
N ALA A 49 -1.45 -8.99 10.28
CA ALA A 49 -2.06 -8.81 11.59
C ALA A 49 -3.60 -8.87 11.59
N LEU A 50 -4.24 -8.72 10.42
CA LEU A 50 -5.70 -8.80 10.29
C LEU A 50 -6.27 -10.20 10.62
N GLU A 51 -5.48 -11.26 10.45
CA GLU A 51 -5.88 -12.62 10.83
C GLU A 51 -5.40 -12.98 12.24
N THR A 52 -6.33 -12.97 13.19
CA THR A 52 -6.02 -13.27 14.59
C THR A 52 -6.18 -14.75 14.94
N ARG A 53 -6.92 -15.52 14.13
CA ARG A 53 -7.22 -16.94 14.38
C ARG A 53 -6.01 -17.81 14.05
N THR A 54 -5.46 -18.48 15.06
CA THR A 54 -4.24 -19.31 14.93
C THR A 54 -4.32 -20.34 13.81
N ALA A 55 -5.48 -20.94 13.57
CA ALA A 55 -5.68 -21.96 12.53
C ALA A 55 -5.45 -21.42 11.10
N TYR A 56 -5.68 -20.13 10.86
CA TYR A 56 -5.66 -19.54 9.51
C TYR A 56 -4.43 -18.65 9.27
N LYS A 57 -3.72 -18.23 10.32
CA LYS A 57 -2.56 -17.34 10.23
C LYS A 57 -1.50 -17.78 9.23
N TRP A 58 -1.21 -19.08 9.16
CA TRP A 58 -0.17 -19.59 8.25
C TRP A 58 -0.58 -19.43 6.78
N HIS A 59 -1.83 -19.81 6.44
CA HIS A 59 -2.36 -19.66 5.08
C HIS A 59 -2.51 -18.20 4.69
N TRP A 60 -3.00 -17.35 5.60
CA TRP A 60 -3.10 -15.90 5.40
C TRP A 60 -1.74 -15.27 5.12
N LYS A 61 -0.72 -15.61 5.90
CA LYS A 61 0.65 -15.14 5.67
C LYS A 61 1.21 -15.64 4.34
N LYS A 62 0.83 -16.83 3.90
CA LYS A 62 1.25 -17.40 2.62
C LYS A 62 0.69 -16.58 1.45
N VAL A 63 -0.61 -16.31 1.41
CA VAL A 63 -1.19 -15.55 0.29
C VAL A 63 -0.72 -14.10 0.20
N ILE A 64 -0.38 -13.48 1.33
CA ILE A 64 0.23 -12.14 1.32
C ILE A 64 1.61 -12.19 0.65
N LYS A 65 2.40 -13.21 0.96
CA LYS A 65 3.70 -13.43 0.29
C LYS A 65 3.56 -13.80 -1.17
N ASP A 66 2.46 -14.45 -1.53
CA ASP A 66 2.15 -14.87 -2.89
C ASP A 66 1.49 -13.73 -3.70
N GLY A 67 1.33 -12.52 -3.13
CA GLY A 67 0.98 -11.31 -3.89
C GLY A 67 -0.36 -10.64 -3.56
N LEU A 68 -1.12 -11.10 -2.55
CA LEU A 68 -2.46 -10.56 -2.26
C LEU A 68 -2.49 -9.03 -2.11
N LEU A 69 -1.55 -8.47 -1.33
CA LEU A 69 -1.49 -7.02 -1.12
C LEU A 69 -1.20 -6.28 -2.44
N GLU A 70 -0.25 -6.77 -3.22
CA GLU A 70 0.11 -6.20 -4.52
C GLU A 70 -1.06 -6.26 -5.49
N ASN A 71 -1.72 -7.42 -5.60
CA ASN A 71 -2.86 -7.61 -6.51
C ASN A 71 -4.03 -6.69 -6.18
N VAL A 72 -4.44 -6.60 -4.90
CA VAL A 72 -5.51 -5.69 -4.50
C VAL A 72 -5.11 -4.22 -4.71
N THR A 73 -3.85 -3.87 -4.48
CA THR A 73 -3.35 -2.51 -4.75
C THR A 73 -3.44 -2.18 -6.24
N ASN A 74 -2.96 -3.08 -7.10
CA ASN A 74 -2.98 -2.91 -8.55
C ASN A 74 -4.42 -2.75 -9.08
N ILE A 75 -5.35 -3.61 -8.61
CA ILE A 75 -6.76 -3.49 -8.95
C ILE A 75 -7.32 -2.12 -8.54
N LEU A 76 -7.04 -1.65 -7.31
CA LEU A 76 -7.51 -0.35 -6.85
C LEU A 76 -6.91 0.81 -7.65
N GLU A 77 -5.66 0.71 -8.07
CA GLU A 77 -5.01 1.70 -8.94
C GLU A 77 -5.65 1.72 -10.34
N GLU A 78 -6.01 0.57 -10.90
CA GLU A 78 -6.76 0.47 -12.15
C GLU A 78 -8.17 1.08 -12.00
N CYS A 79 -8.85 0.83 -10.88
CA CYS A 79 -10.16 1.41 -10.57
C CYS A 79 -10.10 2.91 -10.24
N TYR A 80 -8.95 3.46 -9.85
CA TYR A 80 -8.86 4.83 -9.33
C TYR A 80 -9.37 5.86 -10.33
N TYR A 81 -9.05 5.69 -11.62
CA TYR A 81 -9.54 6.58 -12.68
C TYR A 81 -11.06 6.58 -12.79
N TYR A 82 -11.69 5.41 -12.61
CA TYR A 82 -13.15 5.31 -12.55
C TYR A 82 -13.71 6.02 -11.31
N LEU A 83 -13.08 5.86 -10.15
CA LEU A 83 -13.56 6.46 -8.90
C LEU A 83 -13.55 8.00 -8.94
N ILE A 84 -12.60 8.61 -9.65
CA ILE A 84 -12.50 10.07 -9.79
C ILE A 84 -13.18 10.62 -11.05
N ASP A 85 -13.80 9.77 -11.86
CA ASP A 85 -14.52 10.19 -13.05
C ASP A 85 -15.80 10.95 -12.65
N ALA A 86 -16.11 12.06 -13.34
CA ALA A 86 -17.30 12.87 -13.07
C ALA A 86 -18.61 12.13 -13.37
N ASP A 87 -18.58 11.13 -14.25
CA ASP A 87 -19.73 10.33 -14.65
C ASP A 87 -19.87 9.03 -13.82
N SER A 88 -18.97 8.79 -12.85
CA SER A 88 -19.01 7.61 -11.96
C SER A 88 -20.21 7.59 -11.00
N GLY A 89 -20.84 8.75 -10.78
CA GLY A 89 -21.90 8.92 -9.79
C GLY A 89 -21.39 9.13 -8.35
N LEU A 90 -20.06 9.12 -8.15
CA LEU A 90 -19.44 9.36 -6.85
C LEU A 90 -19.15 10.84 -6.61
N ASP A 91 -19.21 11.28 -5.35
CA ASP A 91 -18.72 12.60 -4.98
C ASP A 91 -17.18 12.60 -4.97
N ILE A 92 -16.58 13.19 -6.00
CA ILE A 92 -15.12 13.31 -6.15
C ILE A 92 -14.45 13.93 -4.91
N VAL A 93 -15.13 14.85 -4.21
CA VAL A 93 -14.60 15.44 -2.98
C VAL A 93 -14.52 14.39 -1.87
N ALA A 94 -15.55 13.55 -1.73
CA ALA A 94 -15.54 12.44 -0.79
C ALA A 94 -14.50 11.38 -1.17
N VAL A 95 -14.40 11.03 -2.46
CA VAL A 95 -13.38 10.08 -2.95
C VAL A 95 -11.98 10.55 -2.56
N LYS A 96 -11.63 11.81 -2.86
CA LYS A 96 -10.31 12.36 -2.50
C LYS A 96 -10.11 12.50 -0.99
N ALA A 97 -11.16 12.79 -0.24
CA ALA A 97 -11.10 12.89 1.21
C ALA A 97 -10.83 11.54 1.89
N GLU A 98 -11.27 10.43 1.30
CA GLU A 98 -11.01 9.08 1.81
C GLU A 98 -9.69 8.50 1.27
N THR A 99 -9.48 8.61 -0.04
CA THR A 99 -8.37 7.93 -0.74
C THR A 99 -7.07 8.72 -0.76
N GLY A 100 -7.12 10.06 -0.70
CA GLY A 100 -5.94 10.91 -0.90
C GLY A 100 -5.37 10.79 -2.31
N GLU A 101 -4.08 11.12 -2.46
CA GLU A 101 -3.37 10.94 -3.74
C GLU A 101 -2.80 9.52 -3.85
N MET A 102 -2.80 8.92 -5.04
CA MET A 102 -2.16 7.63 -5.29
C MET A 102 -0.69 7.64 -4.82
N GLY A 103 -0.26 6.56 -4.16
CA GLY A 103 1.07 6.43 -3.56
C GLY A 103 1.27 7.21 -2.25
N SER A 104 0.30 8.02 -1.81
CA SER A 104 0.35 8.66 -0.51
C SER A 104 0.12 7.66 0.62
N ARG A 105 0.51 8.05 1.84
CA ARG A 105 0.18 7.27 3.05
C ARG A 105 -1.33 7.08 3.22
N GLN A 106 -2.12 8.08 2.85
CA GLN A 106 -3.58 8.01 2.93
C GLN A 106 -4.14 6.97 1.95
N TRP A 107 -3.63 6.92 0.72
CA TRP A 107 -3.96 5.88 -0.25
C TRP A 107 -3.65 4.49 0.28
N GLN A 108 -2.46 4.29 0.85
CA GLN A 108 -2.08 3.02 1.46
C GLN A 108 -2.98 2.65 2.65
N LEU A 109 -3.39 3.61 3.48
CA LEU A 109 -4.38 3.37 4.54
C LEU A 109 -5.74 2.95 3.96
N PHE A 110 -6.16 3.56 2.85
CA PHE A 110 -7.38 3.17 2.16
C PHE A 110 -7.30 1.76 1.57
N VAL A 111 -6.20 1.38 0.91
CA VAL A 111 -5.93 0.01 0.45
C VAL A 111 -6.03 -0.98 1.61
N LEU A 112 -5.39 -0.68 2.75
CA LEU A 112 -5.48 -1.52 3.96
C LEU A 112 -6.92 -1.64 4.48
N LYS A 113 -7.71 -0.55 4.44
CA LYS A 113 -9.13 -0.52 4.81
C LYS A 113 -9.95 -1.44 3.89
N VAL A 114 -9.70 -1.39 2.58
CA VAL A 114 -10.35 -2.27 1.58
C VAL A 114 -10.01 -3.74 1.85
N ILE A 115 -8.74 -4.09 2.03
CA ILE A 115 -8.34 -5.47 2.35
C ILE A 115 -8.98 -5.94 3.65
N GLN A 116 -9.02 -5.10 4.68
CA GLN A 116 -9.69 -5.43 5.95
C GLN A 116 -11.20 -5.66 5.75
N TYR A 117 -11.86 -4.84 4.95
CA TYR A 117 -13.27 -5.01 4.60
C TYR A 117 -13.50 -6.32 3.87
N LEU A 118 -12.78 -6.59 2.78
CA LEU A 118 -12.87 -7.83 1.98
C LEU A 118 -12.63 -9.06 2.85
N ARG A 119 -11.63 -9.02 3.73
CA ARG A 119 -11.37 -10.10 4.68
C ARG A 119 -12.54 -10.30 5.65
N SER A 120 -13.17 -9.23 6.12
CA SER A 120 -14.33 -9.32 7.01
C SER A 120 -15.58 -9.88 6.33
N GLN A 121 -15.72 -9.67 5.02
CA GLN A 121 -16.78 -10.27 4.20
C GLN A 121 -16.49 -11.72 3.80
N GLY A 122 -15.28 -12.23 4.09
CA GLY A 122 -14.87 -13.57 3.71
C GLY A 122 -14.46 -13.70 2.24
N SER A 123 -14.25 -12.59 1.54
CA SER A 123 -13.97 -12.58 0.08
C SER A 123 -12.71 -13.34 -0.31
N PHE A 124 -11.73 -13.45 0.60
CA PHE A 124 -10.50 -14.20 0.35
C PHE A 124 -10.59 -15.68 0.71
N HIS A 125 -11.66 -16.14 1.37
CA HIS A 125 -11.68 -17.47 1.99
C HIS A 125 -12.59 -18.45 1.27
N ASN A 126 -12.02 -19.56 0.84
CA ASN A 126 -12.81 -20.72 0.43
C ASN A 126 -12.96 -21.70 1.61
N GLU A 127 -14.15 -21.69 2.25
CA GLU A 127 -14.46 -22.56 3.40
C GLU A 127 -14.32 -24.06 3.10
N ARG A 128 -14.39 -24.46 1.82
CA ARG A 128 -14.31 -25.87 1.41
C ARG A 128 -12.89 -26.35 1.20
N THR A 129 -12.00 -25.49 0.67
CA THR A 129 -10.63 -25.89 0.33
C THR A 129 -9.59 -25.42 1.33
N TRP A 130 -9.97 -24.55 2.28
CA TRP A 130 -9.07 -23.87 3.20
C TRP A 130 -8.01 -23.00 2.49
N ASP A 131 -8.18 -22.80 1.19
CA ASP A 131 -7.34 -21.92 0.41
C ASP A 131 -7.80 -20.48 0.59
N PHE A 132 -6.82 -19.59 0.50
CA PHE A 132 -7.06 -18.18 0.37
C PHE A 132 -6.76 -17.76 -1.06
N ASP A 133 -7.59 -16.89 -1.60
CA ASP A 133 -7.38 -16.30 -2.92
C ASP A 133 -6.37 -15.15 -2.83
N THR A 134 -5.47 -15.04 -3.79
CA THR A 134 -4.50 -13.95 -3.94
C THR A 134 -5.05 -12.78 -4.76
N PHE A 135 -6.22 -12.93 -5.38
CA PHE A 135 -6.81 -11.99 -6.35
C PHE A 135 -5.91 -11.79 -7.58
N GLU A 136 -5.07 -12.78 -7.91
CA GLU A 136 -4.17 -12.75 -9.08
C GLU A 136 -4.93 -12.89 -10.41
N ASP A 137 -6.10 -13.56 -10.40
CA ASP A 137 -6.95 -13.73 -11.58
C ASP A 137 -8.16 -12.79 -11.53
N THR A 138 -8.12 -11.72 -12.32
CA THR A 138 -9.23 -10.78 -12.48
C THR A 138 -10.39 -11.34 -13.29
N ALA A 139 -10.21 -12.45 -14.03
CA ALA A 139 -11.29 -13.06 -14.82
C ALA A 139 -12.43 -13.66 -13.97
N GLY A 140 -12.25 -13.76 -12.65
CA GLY A 140 -13.24 -14.23 -11.68
C GLY A 140 -14.09 -13.13 -11.04
N GLY A 141 -13.91 -11.86 -11.43
CA GLY A 141 -14.62 -10.69 -10.87
C GLY A 141 -14.02 -10.14 -9.58
N CYS A 142 -12.73 -10.41 -9.35
CA CYS A 142 -11.97 -9.85 -8.22
C CYS A 142 -11.85 -8.33 -8.33
N ASP A 143 -11.81 -7.80 -9.56
CA ASP A 143 -11.84 -6.37 -9.86
C ASP A 143 -13.17 -5.75 -9.43
N GLU A 144 -14.30 -6.34 -9.82
CA GLU A 144 -15.62 -5.83 -9.42
C GLU A 144 -15.84 -5.91 -7.92
N VAL A 145 -15.44 -7.01 -7.27
CA VAL A 145 -15.55 -7.15 -5.80
C VAL A 145 -14.67 -6.13 -5.06
N THR A 146 -13.48 -5.85 -5.58
CA THR A 146 -12.57 -4.85 -4.99
C THR A 146 -13.09 -3.43 -5.22
N GLN A 147 -13.62 -3.15 -6.41
CA GLN A 147 -14.23 -1.88 -6.76
C GLN A 147 -15.48 -1.61 -5.90
N ASP A 148 -16.39 -2.57 -5.77
CA ASP A 148 -17.59 -2.46 -4.94
C ASP A 148 -17.22 -2.20 -3.47
N ALA A 149 -16.18 -2.89 -2.97
CA ALA A 149 -15.65 -2.63 -1.63
C ALA A 149 -15.10 -1.21 -1.47
N ALA A 150 -14.37 -0.70 -2.47
CA ALA A 150 -13.85 0.67 -2.45
C ALA A 150 -14.98 1.69 -2.46
N ILE A 151 -15.97 1.54 -3.34
CA ILE A 151 -17.15 2.41 -3.42
C ILE A 151 -17.89 2.41 -2.10
N TYR A 152 -18.18 1.23 -1.54
CA TYR A 152 -18.87 1.12 -0.26
C TYR A 152 -18.13 1.87 0.85
N LEU A 153 -16.81 1.74 0.95
CA LEU A 153 -16.01 2.40 1.99
C LEU A 153 -15.90 3.92 1.80
N ILE A 154 -16.07 4.42 0.57
CA ILE A 154 -16.16 5.85 0.27
C ILE A 154 -17.53 6.41 0.69
N GLU A 155 -18.60 5.67 0.43
CA GLU A 155 -19.98 6.06 0.80
C GLU A 155 -20.25 5.89 2.31
N HIS A 156 -19.51 4.98 2.96
CA HIS A 156 -19.62 4.66 4.39
C HIS A 156 -18.28 4.86 5.11
N PRO A 157 -17.77 6.10 5.21
CA PRO A 157 -16.46 6.38 5.81
C PRO A 157 -16.38 5.95 7.29
N GLU A 158 -17.51 5.92 7.98
CA GLU A 158 -17.66 5.47 9.38
C GLU A 158 -17.49 3.97 9.58
N TRP A 159 -17.40 3.18 8.51
CA TRP A 159 -17.25 1.73 8.62
C TRP A 159 -16.02 1.35 9.46
N GLN A 160 -16.22 0.42 10.39
CA GLN A 160 -15.18 -0.16 11.21
C GLN A 160 -15.33 -1.68 11.23
N ALA A 161 -14.21 -2.39 11.16
CA ALA A 161 -14.18 -3.84 11.31
C ALA A 161 -14.73 -4.24 12.69
N LYS A 162 -15.58 -5.27 12.70
CA LYS A 162 -16.12 -5.89 13.92
C LYS A 162 -15.13 -6.84 14.56
#